data_AF-A9JTJ2-F1
#
_entry.id   AF-A9JTJ2-F1
#
_cell.length_a   1.000
_cell.length_b   1.000
_cell.length_c   1.000
_cell.angle_alpha   90.00
_cell.angle_beta   90.00
_cell.angle_gamma   90.00
#
_symmetry.space_group_name_H-M   'P 1'
#
loop_
_entity.id
_entity.type
_entity.pdbx_description
1 polymer ?
#
loop_
_entity_poly.entity_id
_entity_poly.type
_entity_poly.pdbx_seq_one_letter_code
_entity_poly.pdbx_strand_id
1 'polypeptide(L)'
;MKGTLIVLVALAGAWAAPQGREPGSKWINDYDKPFSFQCPDQQSIGFIISKHNNRREDRVWNFTCQYTLYQPHFCNWTDYINDFDQELNFTCPLGSVVSGIQSYHDNKKEDRRWKFLCCQGEVAVAQNCTWGDYVNDFDECLTWKSPPNHHLVGAFSYHDNGKEDRRWKYYSCERSDTKKTIGGLYSCAD
;
A
#
# COMPACT_ATOMS: atom_id res chain seq x y z
N MET A 1 10.45 -66.00 18.05
CA MET A 1 9.62 -65.13 17.18
C MET A 1 10.08 -63.70 17.41
N LYS A 2 10.59 -63.05 16.36
CA LYS A 2 11.29 -61.77 16.43
C LYS A 2 10.26 -60.63 16.60
N GLY A 3 10.38 -59.84 17.65
CA GLY A 3 9.56 -58.65 17.86
C GLY A 3 10.03 -57.52 16.94
N THR A 4 9.14 -57.04 16.09
CA THR A 4 9.38 -55.90 15.19
C THR A 4 9.38 -54.60 15.99
N LEU A 5 10.50 -53.89 15.97
CA LEU A 5 10.64 -52.53 16.52
C LEU A 5 10.06 -51.54 15.49
N ILE A 6 8.92 -50.92 15.80
CA ILE A 6 8.37 -49.82 15.00
C ILE A 6 9.10 -48.54 15.41
N VAL A 7 9.98 -48.06 14.53
CA VAL A 7 10.58 -46.73 14.67
C VAL A 7 9.59 -45.71 14.12
N LEU A 8 8.94 -44.97 15.03
CA LEU A 8 8.14 -43.80 14.67
C LEU A 8 9.09 -42.66 14.27
N VAL A 9 9.27 -42.44 12.97
CA VAL A 9 9.94 -41.24 12.46
C VAL A 9 8.94 -40.10 12.55
N ALA A 10 9.05 -39.27 13.59
CA ALA A 10 8.35 -38.01 13.65
C ALA A 10 8.92 -37.08 12.56
N LEU A 11 8.17 -36.90 11.46
CA LEU A 11 8.44 -35.82 10.51
C LEU A 11 8.10 -34.50 11.21
N ALA A 12 9.12 -33.88 11.80
CA ALA A 12 9.04 -32.48 12.17
C ALA A 12 8.86 -31.67 10.89
N GLY A 13 7.61 -31.27 10.60
CA GLY A 13 7.34 -30.26 9.60
C GLY A 13 8.04 -28.98 10.04
N ALA A 14 9.17 -28.67 9.40
CA ALA A 14 9.80 -27.37 9.54
C ALA A 14 8.83 -26.34 8.95
N TRP A 15 8.16 -25.60 9.83
CA TRP A 15 7.55 -24.33 9.43
C TRP A 15 8.72 -23.43 9.04
N ALA A 16 8.90 -23.22 7.74
CA ALA A 16 9.79 -22.18 7.28
C ALA A 16 9.19 -20.84 7.76
N ALA A 17 9.81 -20.25 8.78
CA ALA A 17 9.62 -18.83 9.03
C ALA A 17 9.92 -18.08 7.72
N PRO A 18 9.13 -17.05 7.36
CA PRO A 18 9.42 -16.26 6.16
C PRO A 18 10.86 -15.77 6.25
N GLN A 19 11.68 -16.17 5.28
CA GLN A 19 13.10 -15.81 5.26
C GLN A 19 13.24 -14.29 5.09
N GLY A 20 14.10 -13.69 5.92
CA GLY A 20 14.81 -12.47 5.56
C GLY A 20 14.21 -11.14 6.01
N ARG A 21 13.87 -10.97 7.30
CA ARG A 21 13.82 -9.61 7.86
C ARG A 21 15.02 -9.42 8.79
N GLU A 22 16.01 -8.67 8.34
CA GLU A 22 17.06 -8.15 9.22
C GLU A 22 16.41 -7.38 10.39
N PRO A 23 16.64 -7.78 11.65
CA PRO A 23 16.12 -7.06 12.80
C PRO A 23 16.56 -5.60 12.76
N GLY A 24 15.61 -4.68 12.62
CA GLY A 24 15.86 -3.23 12.54
C GLY A 24 15.72 -2.60 11.16
N SER A 25 15.47 -3.36 10.08
CA SER A 25 15.16 -2.76 8.78
C SER A 25 13.78 -2.10 8.80
N LYS A 26 13.73 -0.81 8.49
CA LYS A 26 12.48 -0.06 8.28
C LYS A 26 11.77 -0.48 7.00
N TRP A 27 12.41 -1.19 6.08
CA TRP A 27 11.80 -1.57 4.81
C TRP A 27 10.98 -2.85 4.97
N ILE A 28 9.87 -2.94 4.24
CA ILE A 28 9.00 -4.13 4.27
C ILE A 28 9.43 -5.20 3.25
N ASN A 29 10.33 -4.83 2.34
CA ASN A 29 10.91 -5.70 1.34
C ASN A 29 12.40 -5.41 1.17
N ASP A 30 13.11 -6.42 0.66
CA ASP A 30 14.41 -6.23 0.04
C ASP A 30 14.24 -5.88 -1.44
N TYR A 31 15.30 -5.34 -2.04
CA TYR A 31 15.38 -5.17 -3.48
C TYR A 31 15.22 -6.51 -4.21
N ASP A 32 14.66 -6.46 -5.41
CA ASP A 32 14.29 -7.58 -6.28
C ASP A 32 13.24 -8.52 -5.66
N LYS A 33 12.73 -8.18 -4.47
CA LYS A 33 11.73 -8.99 -3.76
C LYS A 33 10.35 -8.35 -3.82
N PRO A 34 9.30 -9.20 -3.93
CA PRO A 34 7.93 -8.72 -3.87
C PRO A 34 7.57 -8.26 -2.47
N PHE A 35 6.47 -7.51 -2.37
CA PHE A 35 5.78 -7.26 -1.11
C PHE A 35 4.28 -7.26 -1.29
N SER A 36 3.57 -7.56 -0.21
CA SER A 36 2.14 -7.30 -0.06
C SER A 36 1.93 -6.65 1.31
N PHE A 37 1.43 -5.43 1.30
CA PHE A 37 1.19 -4.63 2.49
C PHE A 37 -0.28 -4.27 2.59
N GLN A 38 -0.85 -4.43 3.77
CA GLN A 38 -2.21 -4.03 4.10
C GLN A 38 -2.21 -3.39 5.49
N CYS A 39 -2.86 -2.25 5.61
CA CYS A 39 -3.11 -1.61 6.89
C CYS A 39 -4.04 -2.45 7.77
N PRO A 40 -3.92 -2.35 9.11
CA PRO A 40 -4.89 -2.95 10.02
C PRO A 40 -6.33 -2.51 9.74
N ASP A 41 -7.27 -3.23 10.34
CA ASP A 41 -8.70 -2.91 10.27
C ASP A 41 -8.97 -1.42 10.56
N GLN A 42 -9.90 -0.83 9.80
CA GLN A 42 -10.29 0.59 9.87
C GLN A 42 -9.22 1.63 9.47
N GLN A 43 -8.05 1.20 8.98
CA GLN A 43 -6.96 2.08 8.60
C GLN A 43 -6.70 2.11 7.08
N SER A 44 -6.13 3.22 6.62
CA SER A 44 -5.65 3.42 5.26
C SER A 44 -4.22 3.94 5.25
N ILE A 45 -3.56 3.94 4.09
CA ILE A 45 -2.19 4.43 3.96
C ILE A 45 -2.18 5.96 4.10
N GLY A 46 -1.36 6.47 5.03
CA GLY A 46 -1.16 7.91 5.26
C GLY A 46 0.25 8.41 5.00
N PHE A 47 1.21 7.50 4.84
CA PHE A 47 2.60 7.83 4.53
C PHE A 47 3.23 6.72 3.71
N ILE A 48 4.04 7.12 2.72
CA ILE A 48 4.78 6.25 1.83
C ILE A 48 6.22 6.76 1.79
N ILE A 49 7.18 5.86 1.99
CA ILE A 49 8.59 6.14 1.73
C ILE A 49 9.19 5.02 0.89
N SER A 50 10.03 5.38 -0.05
CA SER A 50 10.75 4.42 -0.88
C SER A 50 12.14 4.94 -1.24
N LYS A 51 13.10 4.02 -1.40
CA LYS A 51 14.48 4.32 -1.79
C LYS A 51 14.88 3.45 -2.97
N HIS A 52 15.45 4.09 -3.99
CA HIS A 52 16.01 3.45 -5.17
C HIS A 52 17.47 2.99 -4.94
N ASN A 53 17.92 2.01 -5.72
CA ASN A 53 19.32 1.59 -5.79
C ASN A 53 19.77 1.29 -7.21
N ASN A 54 20.63 2.13 -7.77
CA ASN A 54 21.09 2.04 -9.15
C ASN A 54 21.95 0.81 -9.51
N ARG A 55 22.32 -0.02 -8.53
CA ARG A 55 23.00 -1.30 -8.85
C ARG A 55 22.01 -2.41 -9.12
N ARG A 56 20.82 -2.30 -8.50
CA ARG A 56 19.75 -3.27 -8.60
C ARG A 56 18.60 -2.78 -9.47
N GLU A 57 18.60 -1.48 -9.79
CA GLU A 57 17.53 -0.81 -10.54
C GLU A 57 16.16 -1.12 -9.96
N ASP A 58 16.09 -1.00 -8.63
CA ASP A 58 14.90 -1.35 -7.89
C ASP A 58 14.74 -0.51 -6.62
N ARG A 59 13.52 -0.52 -6.09
CA ARG A 59 13.08 0.22 -4.91
C ARG A 59 12.70 -0.68 -3.75
N VAL A 60 13.11 -0.27 -2.55
CA VAL A 60 12.54 -0.76 -1.27
C VAL A 60 11.45 0.17 -0.77
N TRP A 61 10.48 -0.35 -0.03
CA TRP A 61 9.24 0.35 0.34
C TRP A 61 8.94 0.25 1.84
N ASN A 62 8.28 1.28 2.38
CA ASN A 62 7.63 1.24 3.68
C ASN A 62 6.42 2.19 3.70
N PHE A 63 5.42 1.82 4.49
CA PHE A 63 4.13 2.49 4.60
C PHE A 63 3.78 2.71 6.07
N THR A 64 3.07 3.80 6.35
CA THR A 64 2.46 4.01 7.67
C THR A 64 0.97 4.28 7.51
N CYS A 65 0.21 3.67 8.40
CA CYS A 65 -1.24 3.69 8.37
C CYS A 65 -1.82 4.81 9.25
N GLN A 66 -3.03 5.24 8.91
CA GLN A 66 -3.83 6.18 9.67
C GLN A 66 -5.28 5.68 9.75
N TYR A 67 -5.99 5.98 10.84
CA TYR A 67 -7.42 5.69 10.93
C TYR A 67 -8.21 6.50 9.89
N THR A 68 -9.13 5.85 9.19
CA THR A 68 -9.82 6.46 8.04
C THR A 68 -11.23 5.90 7.81
N LEU A 69 -11.47 4.65 8.20
CA LEU A 69 -12.69 3.93 7.87
C LEU A 69 -13.52 3.71 9.13
N TYR A 70 -14.84 3.85 9.00
CA TYR A 70 -15.81 3.41 10.01
C TYR A 70 -16.43 2.08 9.59
N GLN A 71 -16.90 1.30 10.57
CA GLN A 71 -17.61 0.05 10.32
C GLN A 71 -19.08 0.31 9.94
N PRO A 72 -19.68 -0.50 9.05
CA PRO A 72 -19.05 -1.59 8.30
C PRO A 72 -18.20 -1.07 7.13
N HIS A 73 -17.14 -1.80 6.79
CA HIS A 73 -16.37 -1.55 5.57
C HIS A 73 -16.04 -2.85 4.82
N PHE A 74 -15.85 -2.73 3.52
CA PHE A 74 -15.52 -3.82 2.60
C PHE A 74 -14.26 -3.46 1.83
N CYS A 75 -13.38 -4.43 1.65
CA CYS A 75 -12.12 -4.23 0.94
C CYS A 75 -12.00 -5.22 -0.21
N ASN A 76 -11.50 -4.75 -1.36
CA ASN A 76 -11.20 -5.60 -2.50
C ASN A 76 -9.86 -5.24 -3.13
N TRP A 77 -9.06 -6.27 -3.43
CA TRP A 77 -7.84 -6.11 -4.21
C TRP A 77 -8.18 -5.93 -5.69
N THR A 78 -7.44 -5.05 -6.35
CA THR A 78 -7.46 -4.97 -7.81
C THR A 78 -6.67 -6.11 -8.45
N ASP A 79 -6.85 -6.28 -9.75
CA ASP A 79 -5.82 -6.89 -10.59
C ASP A 79 -4.61 -5.96 -10.75
N TYR A 80 -3.56 -6.44 -11.41
CA TYR A 80 -2.38 -5.61 -11.67
C TYR A 80 -2.78 -4.47 -12.60
N ILE A 81 -2.57 -3.24 -12.13
CA ILE A 81 -3.04 -2.02 -12.78
C ILE A 81 -2.24 -1.68 -14.04
N ASN A 82 -0.94 -1.91 -14.01
CA ASN A 82 -0.03 -1.61 -15.10
C ASN A 82 0.61 -2.89 -15.63
N ASP A 83 1.11 -2.87 -16.86
CA ASP A 83 2.15 -3.78 -17.34
C ASP A 83 3.55 -3.20 -17.07
N PHE A 84 4.60 -4.00 -17.26
CA PHE A 84 5.98 -3.52 -17.17
C PHE A 84 6.27 -2.48 -18.25
N ASP A 85 7.11 -1.50 -17.94
CA ASP A 85 7.50 -0.37 -18.78
C ASP A 85 6.32 0.55 -19.14
N GLN A 86 5.12 0.27 -18.61
CA GLN A 86 3.90 1.04 -18.86
C GLN A 86 3.54 1.92 -17.66
N GLU A 87 2.75 2.96 -17.98
CA GLU A 87 2.18 3.84 -16.99
C GLU A 87 1.21 3.10 -16.06
N LEU A 88 1.23 3.52 -14.80
CA LEU A 88 0.23 3.24 -13.80
C LEU A 88 -0.62 4.51 -13.67
N ASN A 89 -1.92 4.40 -13.90
CA ASN A 89 -2.88 5.47 -13.65
C ASN A 89 -4.11 4.89 -12.96
N PHE A 90 -4.23 5.11 -11.65
CA PHE A 90 -5.21 4.43 -10.83
C PHE A 90 -5.88 5.34 -9.82
N THR A 91 -7.19 5.16 -9.70
CA THR A 91 -8.01 5.69 -8.61
C THR A 91 -8.93 4.59 -8.12
N CYS A 92 -9.03 4.45 -6.80
CA CYS A 92 -10.03 3.59 -6.18
C CYS A 92 -11.46 4.03 -6.57
N PRO A 93 -12.45 3.12 -6.51
CA PRO A 93 -13.85 3.47 -6.68
C PRO A 93 -14.27 4.62 -5.76
N LEU A 94 -15.29 5.36 -6.18
CA LEU A 94 -15.81 6.50 -5.42
C LEU A 94 -16.13 6.10 -3.96
N GLY A 95 -15.72 6.94 -3.01
CA GLY A 95 -15.92 6.69 -1.58
C GLY A 95 -15.03 5.59 -1.00
N SER A 96 -13.94 5.23 -1.68
CA SER A 96 -12.97 4.24 -1.20
C SER A 96 -11.59 4.87 -1.02
N VAL A 97 -10.78 4.26 -0.15
CA VAL A 97 -9.39 4.67 0.11
C VAL A 97 -8.44 3.52 -0.13
N VAL A 98 -7.17 3.85 -0.37
CA VAL A 98 -6.10 2.86 -0.53
C VAL A 98 -5.64 2.39 0.86
N SER A 99 -5.98 1.14 1.19
CA SER A 99 -5.60 0.50 2.46
C SER A 99 -4.49 -0.53 2.31
N GLY A 100 -4.05 -0.83 1.09
CA GLY A 100 -2.98 -1.79 0.84
C GLY A 100 -2.39 -1.65 -0.55
N ILE A 101 -1.14 -2.08 -0.70
CA ILE A 101 -0.38 -2.06 -1.94
C ILE A 101 0.40 -3.37 -2.04
N GLN A 102 0.38 -3.97 -3.22
CA GLN A 102 1.18 -5.15 -3.53
C GLN A 102 1.96 -4.93 -4.81
N SER A 103 3.22 -5.34 -4.80
CA SER A 103 4.09 -5.20 -5.96
C SER A 103 5.11 -6.32 -6.06
N TYR A 104 5.53 -6.63 -7.28
CA TYR A 104 6.68 -7.47 -7.57
C TYR A 104 7.53 -6.87 -8.67
N HIS A 105 8.81 -7.19 -8.64
CA HIS A 105 9.83 -6.74 -9.57
C HIS A 105 10.19 -7.83 -10.58
N ASP A 106 10.58 -7.44 -11.79
CA ASP A 106 11.16 -8.34 -12.79
C ASP A 106 12.51 -7.80 -13.28
N ASN A 107 13.58 -8.56 -13.02
CA ASN A 107 14.95 -8.12 -13.31
C ASN A 107 15.30 -8.08 -14.82
N LYS A 108 14.44 -8.56 -15.72
CA LYS A 108 14.68 -8.37 -17.16
C LYS A 108 14.09 -7.06 -17.65
N LYS A 109 13.06 -6.58 -16.94
CA LYS A 109 12.39 -5.31 -17.18
C LYS A 109 12.93 -4.20 -16.32
N GLU A 110 13.59 -4.55 -15.21
CA GLU A 110 14.01 -3.64 -14.14
C GLU A 110 12.85 -2.72 -13.71
N ASP A 111 11.67 -3.33 -13.60
CA ASP A 111 10.43 -2.62 -13.35
C ASP A 111 9.46 -3.43 -12.48
N ARG A 112 8.44 -2.74 -11.94
CA ARG A 112 7.46 -3.27 -11.01
C ARG A 112 6.03 -3.24 -11.54
N ARG A 113 5.28 -4.29 -11.20
CA ARG A 113 3.83 -4.38 -11.34
C ARG A 113 3.14 -3.99 -10.05
N TRP A 114 1.95 -3.40 -10.14
CA TRP A 114 1.27 -2.81 -8.98
C TRP A 114 -0.20 -3.25 -8.84
N LYS A 115 -0.58 -3.64 -7.62
CA LYS A 115 -1.96 -3.87 -7.17
C LYS A 115 -2.27 -2.97 -5.98
N PHE A 116 -3.53 -2.59 -5.86
CA PHE A 116 -4.03 -1.79 -4.75
C PHE A 116 -5.20 -2.49 -4.06
N LEU A 117 -5.30 -2.32 -2.75
CA LEU A 117 -6.46 -2.70 -1.96
C LEU A 117 -7.28 -1.45 -1.72
N CYS A 118 -8.49 -1.41 -2.27
CA CYS A 118 -9.45 -0.35 -2.00
C CYS A 118 -10.41 -0.82 -0.93
N CYS A 119 -10.59 0.00 0.11
CA CYS A 119 -11.59 -0.23 1.14
C CYS A 119 -12.67 0.85 1.06
N GLN A 120 -13.92 0.41 0.99
CA GLN A 120 -15.14 1.22 0.93
C GLN A 120 -15.94 1.01 2.22
N GLY A 121 -16.43 2.08 2.81
CA GLY A 121 -17.28 2.05 4.00
C GLY A 121 -18.00 3.39 4.18
N GLU A 122 -18.47 3.70 5.38
CA GLU A 122 -18.69 5.10 5.77
C GLU A 122 -17.31 5.75 5.85
N VAL A 123 -16.79 6.17 4.71
CA VAL A 123 -15.49 6.83 4.63
C VAL A 123 -15.74 8.32 4.74
N ALA A 124 -15.10 8.97 5.69
CA ALA A 124 -15.07 10.42 5.77
C ALA A 124 -14.20 11.01 4.66
N VAL A 125 -14.52 10.75 3.39
CA VAL A 125 -13.82 11.28 2.22
C VAL A 125 -14.79 12.14 1.42
N ALA A 126 -14.48 13.42 1.31
CA ALA A 126 -15.15 14.35 0.44
C ALA A 126 -14.73 14.09 -1.02
N GLN A 127 -15.59 14.46 -1.97
CA GLN A 127 -15.26 14.35 -3.40
C GLN A 127 -14.26 15.44 -3.87
N ASN A 128 -13.79 16.31 -2.97
CA ASN A 128 -12.79 17.32 -3.29
C ASN A 128 -11.40 16.66 -3.31
N CYS A 129 -11.06 16.12 -4.47
CA CYS A 129 -9.87 15.32 -4.68
C CYS A 129 -8.92 16.03 -5.65
N THR A 130 -7.62 15.92 -5.38
CA THR A 130 -6.59 16.59 -6.17
C THR A 130 -5.40 15.68 -6.41
N TRP A 131 -4.83 15.81 -7.60
CA TRP A 131 -3.51 15.25 -7.91
C TRP A 131 -2.46 16.17 -7.32
N GLY A 132 -1.55 15.62 -6.53
CA GLY A 132 -0.31 16.31 -6.19
C GLY A 132 0.68 16.31 -7.36
N ASP A 133 1.74 17.09 -7.19
CA ASP A 133 2.93 17.00 -8.04
C ASP A 133 3.70 15.70 -7.81
N TYR A 134 4.72 15.46 -8.65
CA TYR A 134 5.62 14.34 -8.45
C TYR A 134 6.39 14.47 -7.13
N VAL A 135 6.43 13.38 -6.37
CA VAL A 135 7.01 13.32 -5.02
C VAL A 135 8.45 12.80 -5.01
N ASN A 136 8.98 12.47 -6.18
CA ASN A 136 10.36 12.06 -6.39
C ASN A 136 10.79 12.39 -7.82
N ASP A 137 12.10 12.55 -8.00
CA ASP A 137 12.78 12.36 -9.28
C ASP A 137 13.27 10.91 -9.40
N PHE A 138 13.72 10.53 -10.60
CA PHE A 138 14.37 9.23 -10.82
C PHE A 138 15.64 9.10 -9.98
N ASP A 139 15.97 7.88 -9.60
CA ASP A 139 17.11 7.51 -8.73
C ASP A 139 17.03 8.05 -7.29
N GLU A 140 16.07 8.93 -7.01
CA GLU A 140 15.95 9.63 -5.75
C GLU A 140 14.96 8.96 -4.79
N CYS A 141 15.10 9.34 -3.51
CA CYS A 141 14.16 8.93 -2.48
C CYS A 141 12.76 9.49 -2.75
N LEU A 142 11.76 8.64 -2.59
CA LEU A 142 10.35 9.02 -2.60
C LEU A 142 9.89 9.19 -1.16
N THR A 143 9.22 10.31 -0.89
CA THR A 143 8.46 10.50 0.34
C THR A 143 7.13 11.16 0.02
N TRP A 144 6.04 10.51 0.39
CA TRP A 144 4.71 11.11 0.36
C TRP A 144 4.07 10.98 1.72
N LYS A 145 3.56 12.09 2.22
CA LYS A 145 2.72 12.15 3.41
C LYS A 145 1.37 12.69 2.97
N SER A 146 0.29 12.07 3.46
CA SER A 146 -1.04 12.58 3.19
C SER A 146 -1.12 14.06 3.59
N PRO A 147 -1.60 14.95 2.70
CA PRO A 147 -1.86 16.32 3.07
C PRO A 147 -2.76 16.41 4.31
N PRO A 148 -2.71 17.52 5.07
CA PRO A 148 -3.64 17.73 6.17
C PRO A 148 -5.08 17.50 5.72
N ASN A 149 -5.82 16.73 6.50
CA ASN A 149 -7.21 16.37 6.23
C ASN A 149 -7.43 15.66 4.88
N HIS A 150 -6.48 14.90 4.36
CA HIS A 150 -6.69 14.13 3.13
C HIS A 150 -6.45 12.63 3.32
N HIS A 151 -7.03 11.82 2.44
CA HIS A 151 -6.81 10.38 2.34
C HIS A 151 -6.31 9.99 0.95
N LEU A 152 -5.42 8.99 0.89
CA LEU A 152 -4.92 8.42 -0.35
C LEU A 152 -6.04 7.64 -1.05
N VAL A 153 -6.31 7.99 -2.30
CA VAL A 153 -7.34 7.33 -3.11
C VAL A 153 -6.83 6.86 -4.47
N GLY A 154 -5.63 7.27 -4.88
CA GLY A 154 -5.07 6.89 -6.17
C GLY A 154 -3.60 7.21 -6.30
N ALA A 155 -2.99 6.70 -7.37
CA ALA A 155 -1.58 6.86 -7.68
C ALA A 155 -1.39 6.96 -9.19
N PHE A 156 -0.42 7.74 -9.60
CA PHE A 156 0.09 7.78 -10.97
C PHE A 156 1.60 7.56 -10.93
N SER A 157 2.09 6.74 -11.84
CA SER A 157 3.51 6.49 -11.99
C SER A 157 3.87 6.10 -13.40
N TYR A 158 5.06 6.50 -13.86
CA TYR A 158 5.62 6.07 -15.14
C TYR A 158 7.07 5.64 -14.94
N HIS A 159 7.50 4.73 -15.82
CA HIS A 159 8.83 4.14 -15.84
C HIS A 159 9.70 4.82 -16.91
N ASP A 160 10.99 4.94 -16.65
CA ASP A 160 11.98 5.37 -17.65
C ASP A 160 13.07 4.31 -17.77
N ASN A 161 13.19 3.68 -18.94
CA ASN A 161 14.14 2.58 -19.16
C ASN A 161 15.61 3.02 -19.20
N GLY A 162 15.90 4.33 -19.30
CA GLY A 162 17.27 4.82 -19.17
C GLY A 162 17.71 4.93 -17.71
N LYS A 163 16.73 5.08 -16.81
CA LYS A 163 16.90 5.15 -15.37
C LYS A 163 16.58 3.83 -14.67
N GLU A 164 15.79 2.98 -15.31
CA GLU A 164 15.20 1.76 -14.75
C GLU A 164 14.52 2.04 -13.40
N ASP A 165 13.74 3.13 -13.40
CA ASP A 165 13.12 3.66 -12.21
C ASP A 165 11.78 4.35 -12.52
N ARG A 166 10.97 4.55 -11.48
CA ARG A 166 9.64 5.15 -11.56
C ARG A 166 9.53 6.49 -10.85
N ARG A 167 8.86 7.44 -11.50
CA ARG A 167 8.35 8.66 -10.85
C ARG A 167 6.93 8.47 -10.33
N TRP A 168 6.61 9.13 -9.22
CA TRP A 168 5.32 8.95 -8.54
C TRP A 168 4.65 10.28 -8.22
N LYS A 169 3.33 10.32 -8.40
CA LYS A 169 2.45 11.32 -7.80
C LYS A 169 1.19 10.63 -7.31
N TYR A 170 0.50 11.25 -6.36
CA TYR A 170 -0.64 10.63 -5.67
C TYR A 170 -1.89 11.47 -5.79
N TYR A 171 -3.02 10.78 -5.85
CA TYR A 171 -4.35 11.37 -5.82
C TYR A 171 -4.90 11.24 -4.41
N SER A 172 -5.26 12.36 -3.81
CA SER A 172 -5.81 12.38 -2.46
C SER A 172 -7.06 13.24 -2.38
N CYS A 173 -7.99 12.83 -1.53
CA CYS A 173 -9.26 13.51 -1.32
C CYS A 173 -9.34 14.08 0.08
N GLU A 174 -9.97 15.26 0.22
CA GLU A 174 -10.27 15.85 1.51
C GLU A 174 -11.10 14.91 2.39
N ARG A 175 -10.98 15.09 3.69
CA ARG A 175 -11.79 14.42 4.69
C ARG A 175 -13.16 15.06 4.74
N SER A 176 -14.20 14.27 4.49
CA SER A 176 -15.58 14.65 4.79
C SER A 176 -15.91 14.28 6.24
N ASP A 177 -15.13 14.78 7.21
CA ASP A 177 -15.51 14.70 8.62
C ASP A 177 -16.72 15.62 8.85
N THR A 178 -17.88 15.24 8.29
CA THR A 178 -19.17 15.75 8.70
C THR A 178 -19.57 15.07 10.00
N LYS A 179 -18.79 15.27 11.05
CA LYS A 179 -19.43 15.69 12.30
C LYS A 179 -19.88 17.13 12.10
N LYS A 180 -20.83 17.32 11.18
CA LYS A 180 -21.81 18.40 11.33
C LYS A 180 -22.43 18.04 12.67
N THR A 181 -22.13 18.84 13.67
CA THR A 181 -22.55 18.69 15.05
C THR A 181 -23.95 18.09 15.08
N ILE A 182 -24.11 16.81 15.45
CA ILE A 182 -25.37 16.27 15.94
C ILE A 182 -25.58 16.83 17.38
N GLY A 183 -25.32 18.12 17.53
CA GLY A 183 -25.56 18.92 18.72
C GLY A 183 -26.59 20.02 18.44
N GLY A 184 -27.34 19.90 17.33
CA GLY A 184 -28.39 20.84 16.94
C GLY A 184 -29.78 20.23 16.71
N LEU A 185 -29.98 18.93 16.95
CA LEU A 185 -31.28 18.26 16.73
C LEU A 185 -31.99 17.81 18.01
N TYR A 186 -31.44 18.10 19.18
CA TYR A 186 -32.15 17.94 20.46
C TYR A 186 -31.84 19.15 21.36
N SER A 187 -32.42 20.31 21.05
CA SER A 187 -32.67 21.33 22.07
C SER A 187 -34.12 21.17 22.52
N CYS A 188 -34.33 20.80 23.78
CA CYS A 188 -35.60 21.09 24.43
C CYS A 188 -35.73 22.62 24.47
N ALA A 189 -36.77 23.16 23.86
CA ALA A 189 -37.17 24.54 24.09
C ALA A 189 -37.71 24.67 25.53
N ASP A 190 -37.44 25.82 26.16
CA ASP A 190 -38.04 26.25 27.42
C ASP A 190 -39.56 26.48 27.28
#